data_AF-A0A5M3MKW8-F1
#
_entry.id   AF-A0A5M3MKW8-F1
#
_cell.length_a   1.000
_cell.length_b   1.000
_cell.length_c   1.000
_cell.angle_alpha   90.00
_cell.angle_beta   90.00
_cell.angle_gamma   90.00
#
_symmetry.space_group_name_H-M   'P 1'
#
loop_
_entity.id
_entity.type
_entity.pdbx_description
1 polymer ?
#
loop_
_entity_poly.entity_id
_entity_poly.type
_entity_poly.pdbx_seq_one_letter_code
_entity_poly.pdbx_strand_id
1 'polypeptide(L)'
;MRRCSGGTGELLRCSGCLLHTYCSKECQKATWPLHKLECRTLWGLARTRAGQISGNPNAWGEFTRWAEYHQTSLSNFSINGYIQYGPGSDEHYVFGIYLRYQKNHAELPLEKKFKLVGVHPLDKDDIPPGDMVAMTVQRMYWTHREQLIPLGHMQFGDEYGGTGAYVLSVDFNPNTRVDLGEMANAILYPVKPVPFDKMRAEAHPAPRPYQTLERILAAGERLKFCCGKVPGMPKCCCGGWTHHDVDVDDID
;
A
#
# COMPACT_ATOMS: atom_id res chain seq x y z
N MET A 1 -9.56 -2.75 -14.95
CA MET A 1 -8.76 -1.67 -15.61
C MET A 1 -8.19 -2.21 -16.92
N ARG A 2 -8.73 -1.82 -18.09
CA ARG A 2 -8.16 -2.22 -19.39
C ARG A 2 -6.78 -1.60 -19.49
N ARG A 3 -5.72 -2.41 -19.46
CA ARG A 3 -4.37 -1.95 -19.77
C ARG A 3 -4.38 -1.57 -21.25
N CYS A 4 -4.30 -0.28 -21.56
CA CYS A 4 -4.21 0.18 -22.95
C CYS A 4 -2.96 -0.45 -23.58
N SER A 5 -3.19 -1.29 -24.58
CA SER A 5 -2.19 -2.01 -25.36
C SER A 5 -1.62 -1.10 -26.45
N GLY A 6 -0.66 -0.24 -26.10
CA GLY A 6 0.02 0.63 -27.06
C GLY A 6 1.47 0.90 -26.68
N GLY A 7 2.40 0.14 -27.28
CA GLY A 7 3.83 0.47 -27.37
C GLY A 7 4.70 0.13 -26.15
N THR A 8 5.59 -0.87 -26.31
CA THR A 8 6.77 -1.22 -25.48
C THR A 8 6.65 -1.33 -23.95
N GLY A 9 5.46 -1.22 -23.35
CA GLY A 9 5.15 -1.75 -22.01
C GLY A 9 5.62 -0.92 -20.80
N GLU A 10 6.35 0.18 -20.99
CA GLU A 10 6.76 1.06 -19.89
C GLU A 10 5.85 2.30 -19.78
N LEU A 11 5.31 2.54 -18.58
CA LEU A 11 4.48 3.70 -18.29
C LEU A 11 5.36 4.93 -18.00
N LEU A 12 4.99 6.08 -18.54
CA LEU A 12 5.64 7.36 -18.26
C LEU A 12 5.26 7.86 -16.87
N ARG A 13 6.24 8.24 -16.06
CA ARG A 13 5.99 8.82 -14.73
C ARG A 13 5.97 10.34 -14.78
N CYS A 14 5.05 10.95 -14.03
CA CYS A 14 5.09 12.40 -13.80
C CYS A 14 6.40 12.81 -13.14
N SER A 15 7.22 13.62 -13.81
CA SER A 15 8.52 14.08 -13.28
C SER A 15 8.41 15.04 -12.09
N GLY A 16 7.23 15.63 -11.87
CA GLY A 16 6.95 16.49 -10.73
C GLY A 16 6.75 15.68 -9.44
N CYS A 17 5.62 14.96 -9.37
CA CYS A 17 5.21 14.24 -8.17
C CYS A 17 5.80 12.82 -8.04
N LEU A 18 6.28 12.22 -9.13
CA LEU A 18 6.76 10.83 -9.18
C LEU A 18 5.74 9.77 -8.75
N LEU A 19 4.44 10.10 -8.75
CA LEU A 19 3.34 9.22 -8.34
C LEU A 19 2.50 8.72 -9.51
N HIS A 20 2.03 9.64 -10.37
CA HIS A 20 1.14 9.26 -11.46
C HIS A 20 1.94 8.70 -12.63
N THR A 21 1.41 7.62 -13.19
CA THR A 21 1.94 6.96 -14.38
C THR A 21 0.95 7.08 -15.53
N TYR A 22 1.45 7.25 -16.74
CA TYR A 22 0.68 7.51 -17.94
C TYR A 22 1.11 6.60 -19.07
N CYS A 23 0.16 6.27 -19.93
CA CYS A 23 0.42 5.54 -21.16
C CYS A 23 1.35 6.32 -22.12
N SER A 24 1.19 7.65 -22.13
CA SER A 24 1.82 8.55 -23.08
C SER A 24 1.79 9.99 -22.57
N LYS A 25 2.48 10.91 -23.27
CA LYS A 25 2.46 12.34 -22.94
C LYS A 25 1.08 12.96 -23.19
N GLU A 26 0.31 12.41 -24.13
CA GLU A 26 -1.06 12.82 -24.44
C GLU A 26 -1.99 12.44 -23.27
N CYS A 27 -1.90 11.20 -22.76
CA CYS A 27 -2.55 10.75 -21.53
C CYS A 27 -2.23 11.70 -20.35
N GLN A 28 -0.96 12.11 -20.21
CA GLN A 28 -0.54 13.04 -19.16
C GLN A 28 -1.14 14.45 -19.34
N LYS A 29 -1.09 15.01 -20.56
CA LYS A 29 -1.64 16.34 -20.85
C LYS A 29 -3.15 16.40 -20.63
N ALA A 30 -3.87 15.35 -21.05
CA ALA A 30 -5.32 15.27 -20.88
C ALA A 30 -5.74 15.27 -19.42
N THR A 31 -4.97 14.62 -18.54
CA THR A 31 -5.25 14.56 -17.09
C THR A 31 -4.68 15.75 -16.31
N TRP A 32 -3.82 16.56 -16.93
CA TRP A 32 -3.13 17.67 -16.27
C TRP A 32 -4.07 18.68 -15.57
N PRO A 33 -5.23 19.09 -16.12
CA PRO A 33 -6.13 20.01 -15.43
C PRO A 33 -6.57 19.51 -14.04
N LEU A 34 -6.78 18.20 -13.90
CA LEU A 34 -7.14 17.55 -12.63
C LEU A 34 -5.91 17.30 -11.75
N HIS A 35 -4.80 16.88 -12.36
CA HIS A 35 -3.57 16.51 -11.64
C HIS A 35 -2.74 17.70 -11.14
N LYS A 36 -2.79 18.85 -11.82
CA LYS A 36 -1.87 19.98 -11.61
C LYS A 36 -1.81 20.47 -10.17
N LEU A 37 -2.97 20.63 -9.54
CA LEU A 37 -3.07 21.14 -8.16
C LEU A 37 -2.37 20.15 -7.22
N GLU A 38 -2.84 18.90 -7.22
CA GLU A 38 -2.32 17.80 -6.42
C GLU A 38 -0.81 17.59 -6.61
N CYS A 39 -0.35 17.64 -7.87
CA CYS A 39 1.05 17.48 -8.24
C CYS A 39 1.95 18.55 -7.62
N ARG A 40 1.52 19.82 -7.64
CA ARG A 40 2.35 20.95 -7.23
C ARG A 40 2.30 21.19 -5.73
N THR A 41 1.14 20.98 -5.12
CA THR A 41 0.94 21.25 -3.70
C THR A 41 1.26 20.00 -2.89
N LEU A 42 0.37 19.02 -2.87
CA LEU A 42 0.46 17.88 -1.97
C LEU A 42 1.74 17.08 -2.21
N TRP A 43 1.95 16.64 -3.46
CA TRP A 43 3.04 15.73 -3.76
C TRP A 43 4.37 16.42 -4.03
N GLY A 44 4.33 17.66 -4.53
CA GLY A 44 5.51 18.50 -4.66
C GLY A 44 6.12 18.85 -3.29
N LEU A 45 5.27 19.17 -2.30
CA LEU A 45 5.70 19.39 -0.93
C LEU A 45 6.16 18.09 -0.26
N ALA A 46 5.44 16.99 -0.44
CA ALA A 46 5.85 15.68 0.06
C ALA A 46 7.25 15.28 -0.45
N ARG A 47 7.51 15.46 -1.74
CA ARG A 47 8.83 15.20 -2.35
C ARG A 47 9.92 16.07 -1.74
N THR A 48 9.68 17.37 -1.66
CA THR A 48 10.65 18.33 -1.09
C THR A 48 10.95 17.98 0.36
N ARG A 49 9.91 17.74 1.16
CA ARG A 49 10.02 17.41 2.59
C ARG A 49 10.75 16.09 2.80
N ALA A 50 10.46 15.05 2.02
CA ALA A 50 11.16 13.76 2.09
C ALA A 50 12.67 13.94 1.86
N GLY A 51 13.05 14.74 0.86
CA GLY A 51 14.46 15.04 0.59
C GLY A 51 15.14 15.82 1.70
N GLN A 52 14.46 16.81 2.29
CA GLN A 52 14.96 17.60 3.42
C GLN A 52 15.16 16.75 4.67
N ILE A 53 14.18 15.92 5.02
CA ILE A 53 14.22 15.09 6.24
C ILE A 53 15.27 13.98 6.11
N SER A 54 15.32 13.30 4.96
CA SER A 54 16.23 12.17 4.77
C SER A 54 17.67 12.57 4.46
N GLY A 55 17.89 13.80 3.98
CA GLY A 55 19.15 14.21 3.36
C GLY A 55 19.39 13.60 1.97
N ASN A 56 18.45 12.82 1.43
CA ASN A 56 18.54 12.21 0.10
C ASN A 56 17.47 12.82 -0.85
N PRO A 57 17.87 13.59 -1.88
CA PRO A 57 16.91 14.22 -2.81
C PRO A 57 16.06 13.21 -3.60
N ASN A 58 16.45 11.94 -3.64
CA ASN A 58 15.73 10.87 -4.32
C ASN A 58 14.80 10.06 -3.39
N ALA A 59 14.78 10.31 -2.08
CA ALA A 59 14.05 9.48 -1.12
C ALA A 59 12.57 9.28 -1.47
N TRP A 60 11.90 10.34 -1.92
CA TRP A 60 10.51 10.24 -2.37
C TRP A 60 10.35 9.36 -3.62
N GLY A 61 11.24 9.51 -4.61
CA GLY A 61 11.19 8.68 -5.81
C GLY A 61 11.50 7.21 -5.53
N GLU A 62 12.40 6.94 -4.59
CA GLU A 62 12.63 5.59 -4.08
C GLU A 62 11.39 5.05 -3.37
N PHE A 63 10.75 5.85 -2.53
CA PHE A 63 9.53 5.46 -1.85
C PHE A 63 8.40 5.12 -2.82
N THR A 64 8.12 5.97 -3.83
CA THR A 64 7.00 5.68 -4.74
C THR A 64 7.22 4.41 -5.54
N ARG A 65 8.47 4.12 -5.95
CA ARG A 65 8.82 2.84 -6.62
C ARG A 65 8.77 1.65 -5.66
N TRP A 66 9.19 1.83 -4.41
CA TRP A 66 9.07 0.80 -3.37
C TRP A 66 7.60 0.45 -3.10
N ALA A 67 6.73 1.47 -2.99
CA ALA A 67 5.31 1.29 -2.74
C ALA A 67 4.62 0.57 -3.91
N GLU A 68 4.99 0.89 -5.15
CA GLU A 68 4.53 0.16 -6.34
C GLU A 68 5.04 -1.29 -6.37
N TYR A 69 6.31 -1.52 -6.02
CA TYR A 69 6.88 -2.87 -5.98
C TYR A 69 6.13 -3.77 -4.99
N HIS A 70 5.79 -3.24 -3.83
CA HIS A 70 5.11 -3.96 -2.73
C HIS A 70 3.59 -3.83 -2.73
N GLN A 71 2.99 -3.17 -3.74
CA GLN A 71 1.55 -2.88 -3.78
C GLN A 71 0.70 -4.14 -3.55
N THR A 72 1.04 -5.25 -4.20
CA THR A 72 0.33 -6.52 -4.03
C THR A 72 0.41 -7.05 -2.61
N SER A 73 1.59 -6.99 -1.98
CA SER A 73 1.79 -7.43 -0.60
C SER A 73 0.97 -6.58 0.38
N LEU A 74 0.96 -5.26 0.18
CA LEU A 74 0.19 -4.30 0.99
C LEU A 74 -1.32 -4.50 0.81
N SER A 75 -1.81 -4.62 -0.43
CA SER A 75 -3.23 -4.87 -0.71
C SER A 75 -3.71 -6.20 -0.11
N ASN A 76 -2.95 -7.27 -0.26
CA ASN A 76 -3.33 -8.58 0.29
C ASN A 76 -3.31 -8.58 1.81
N PHE A 77 -2.34 -7.89 2.42
CA PHE A 77 -2.33 -7.67 3.86
C PHE A 77 -3.63 -6.99 4.33
N SER A 78 -4.05 -5.91 3.66
CA SER A 78 -5.29 -5.20 4.02
C SER A 78 -6.52 -6.08 3.86
N ILE A 79 -6.64 -6.80 2.74
CA ILE A 79 -7.75 -7.75 2.52
C ILE A 79 -7.78 -8.82 3.60
N ASN A 80 -6.62 -9.41 3.96
CA ASN A 80 -6.54 -10.36 5.06
C ASN A 80 -7.03 -9.74 6.38
N GLY A 81 -6.58 -8.51 6.68
CA GLY A 81 -7.05 -7.77 7.83
C GLY A 81 -8.58 -7.67 7.85
N TYR A 82 -9.21 -7.24 6.75
CA TYR A 82 -10.67 -7.15 6.67
C TYR A 82 -11.38 -8.48 6.95
N ILE A 83 -10.88 -9.57 6.37
CA ILE A 83 -11.42 -10.91 6.63
C ILE A 83 -11.30 -11.27 8.13
N GLN A 84 -10.18 -10.93 8.78
CA GLN A 84 -9.98 -11.20 10.21
C GLN A 84 -10.91 -10.39 11.13
N TYR A 85 -11.19 -9.14 10.79
CA TYR A 85 -12.15 -8.31 11.55
C TYR A 85 -13.61 -8.72 11.27
N GLY A 86 -13.86 -9.46 10.19
CA GLY A 86 -15.16 -10.00 9.83
C GLY A 86 -15.85 -9.24 8.69
N PRO A 87 -16.98 -9.76 8.20
CA PRO A 87 -17.73 -9.17 7.09
C PRO A 87 -18.11 -7.70 7.35
N GLY A 88 -17.94 -6.85 6.33
CA GLY A 88 -18.26 -5.41 6.41
C GLY A 88 -17.18 -4.55 7.06
N SER A 89 -16.09 -5.13 7.57
CA SER A 89 -14.99 -4.37 8.18
C SER A 89 -14.32 -3.39 7.20
N ASP A 90 -14.38 -3.63 5.89
CA ASP A 90 -13.90 -2.70 4.85
C ASP A 90 -14.75 -1.42 4.72
N GLU A 91 -15.91 -1.38 5.36
CA GLU A 91 -16.76 -0.18 5.48
C GLU A 91 -16.44 0.66 6.71
N HIS A 92 -15.73 0.10 7.68
CA HIS A 92 -15.42 0.75 8.96
C HIS A 92 -13.94 1.07 9.13
N TYR A 93 -13.06 0.28 8.54
CA TYR A 93 -11.62 0.38 8.79
C TYR A 93 -10.80 0.73 7.54
N VAL A 94 -9.78 1.55 7.75
CA VAL A 94 -8.64 1.70 6.83
C VAL A 94 -7.39 1.27 7.57
N PHE A 95 -6.54 0.47 6.94
CA PHE A 95 -5.27 0.08 7.57
C PHE A 95 -4.22 1.19 7.41
N GLY A 96 -3.82 1.82 8.51
CA GLY A 96 -2.64 2.67 8.60
C GLY A 96 -1.38 1.82 8.69
N ILE A 97 -0.53 1.87 7.67
CA ILE A 97 0.73 1.13 7.60
C ILE A 97 1.88 2.12 7.75
N TYR A 98 2.67 1.92 8.80
CA TYR A 98 3.70 2.86 9.21
C TYR A 98 5.08 2.33 8.84
N LEU A 99 5.83 3.15 8.10
CA LEU A 99 7.10 2.78 7.49
C LEU A 99 8.20 3.74 7.92
N ARG A 100 9.42 3.23 8.04
CA ARG A 100 10.62 4.02 8.29
C ARG A 100 11.62 3.86 7.17
N TYR A 101 12.15 4.97 6.68
CA TYR A 101 13.26 4.98 5.74
C TYR A 101 14.55 4.56 6.45
N GLN A 102 15.22 3.54 5.92
CA GLN A 102 16.33 2.91 6.63
C GLN A 102 17.62 3.74 6.57
N LYS A 103 18.39 3.77 7.65
CA LYS A 103 19.65 4.53 7.73
C LYS A 103 20.69 4.08 6.71
N ASN A 104 20.78 2.79 6.44
CA ASN A 104 21.66 2.19 5.43
C ASN A 104 21.01 2.12 4.03
N HIS A 105 20.03 2.97 3.72
CA HIS A 105 19.32 2.98 2.43
C HIS A 105 20.23 3.04 1.18
N ALA A 106 21.46 3.57 1.32
CA ALA A 106 22.43 3.65 0.23
C ALA A 106 22.96 2.27 -0.18
N GLU A 107 23.03 1.33 0.75
CA GLU A 107 23.55 -0.03 0.57
C GLU A 107 22.43 -1.04 0.26
N LEU A 108 21.19 -0.68 0.60
CA LEU A 108 20.03 -1.54 0.42
C LEU A 108 19.48 -1.46 -1.01
N PRO A 109 19.04 -2.60 -1.58
CA PRO A 109 18.27 -2.57 -2.81
C PRO A 109 16.92 -1.90 -2.56
N LEU A 110 16.30 -1.39 -3.64
CA LEU A 110 15.10 -0.54 -3.58
C LEU A 110 14.02 -1.14 -2.68
N GLU A 111 13.71 -2.42 -2.87
CA GLU A 111 12.67 -3.20 -2.20
C GLU A 111 12.85 -3.32 -0.68
N LYS A 112 14.05 -3.04 -0.15
CA LYS A 112 14.37 -3.10 1.29
C LYS A 112 14.56 -1.72 1.92
N LYS A 113 14.49 -0.62 1.18
CA LYS A 113 14.83 0.73 1.73
C LYS A 113 13.88 1.23 2.82
N PHE A 114 12.71 0.60 2.99
CA PHE A 114 11.73 0.96 4.00
C PHE A 114 11.42 -0.25 4.88
N LYS A 115 11.40 -0.02 6.19
CA LYS A 115 11.08 -1.02 7.21
C LYS A 115 9.65 -0.78 7.73
N LEU A 116 8.89 -1.85 7.93
CA LEU A 116 7.61 -1.80 8.65
C LEU A 116 7.87 -1.51 10.13
N VAL A 117 7.18 -0.49 10.66
CA VAL A 117 7.25 -0.10 12.07
C VAL A 117 5.99 -0.52 12.81
N GLY A 118 4.84 -0.52 12.13
CA GLY A 118 3.57 -0.89 12.73
C GLY A 118 2.43 -0.85 11.74
N VAL A 119 1.33 -1.46 12.15
CA VAL A 119 0.04 -1.36 11.47
C VAL A 119 -1.05 -1.10 12.50
N HIS A 120 -1.94 -0.18 12.19
CA HIS A 120 -3.13 0.10 13.01
C HIS A 120 -4.39 0.14 12.12
N PRO A 121 -5.48 -0.54 12.52
CA PRO A 121 -6.79 -0.25 11.94
C PRO A 121 -7.22 1.16 12.37
N LEU A 122 -7.65 1.96 11.42
CA LEU A 122 -8.20 3.29 11.64
C LEU A 122 -9.71 3.19 11.45
N ASP A 123 -10.46 3.30 12.54
CA ASP A 123 -11.92 3.31 12.51
C ASP A 123 -12.43 4.64 11.94
N LYS A 124 -13.47 4.60 11.12
CA LYS A 124 -14.12 5.81 10.58
C LYS A 124 -14.83 6.63 11.66
N ASP A 125 -15.26 5.98 12.75
CA ASP A 125 -16.05 6.59 13.80
C ASP A 125 -15.22 6.95 15.05
N ASP A 126 -13.97 6.45 15.15
CA ASP A 126 -13.02 6.76 16.23
C ASP A 126 -11.80 7.51 15.69
N ILE A 127 -11.92 8.83 15.60
CA ILE A 127 -10.85 9.74 15.15
C ILE A 127 -10.33 10.50 16.38
N PRO A 128 -9.19 10.10 16.96
CA PRO A 128 -8.62 10.79 18.10
C PRO A 128 -8.33 12.27 17.76
N PRO A 129 -8.65 13.22 18.65
CA PRO A 129 -8.31 14.62 18.43
C PRO A 129 -6.80 14.80 18.19
N GLY A 130 -6.44 15.42 17.07
CA GLY A 130 -5.05 15.67 16.70
C GLY A 130 -4.35 14.52 15.96
N ASP A 131 -5.01 13.38 15.72
CA ASP A 131 -4.47 12.34 14.84
C ASP A 131 -4.57 12.77 13.37
N MET A 132 -3.47 13.33 12.87
CA MET A 132 -3.36 13.80 11.50
C MET A 132 -3.53 12.70 10.45
N VAL A 133 -3.22 11.44 10.78
CA VAL A 133 -3.37 10.30 9.86
C VAL A 133 -4.85 9.97 9.72
N ALA A 134 -5.54 9.77 10.84
CA ALA A 134 -6.97 9.47 10.86
C ALA A 134 -7.79 10.61 10.21
N MET A 135 -7.48 11.87 10.51
CA MET A 135 -8.11 13.04 9.87
C MET A 135 -7.89 13.08 8.35
N THR A 136 -6.68 12.71 7.88
CA THR A 136 -6.39 12.66 6.45
C THR A 136 -7.15 11.53 5.77
N VAL A 137 -7.23 10.35 6.39
CA VAL A 137 -8.02 9.23 5.88
C VAL A 137 -9.50 9.60 5.78
N GLN A 138 -10.05 10.28 6.79
CA GLN A 138 -11.42 10.79 6.77
C GLN A 138 -11.68 11.67 5.55
N ARG A 139 -10.79 12.63 5.30
CA ARG A 139 -10.94 13.58 4.19
C ARG A 139 -10.69 12.94 2.82
N MET A 140 -9.67 12.09 2.70
CA MET A 140 -9.21 11.58 1.40
C MET A 140 -9.93 10.32 0.95
N TYR A 141 -10.40 9.49 1.89
CA TYR A 141 -11.02 8.21 1.57
C TYR A 141 -12.47 8.16 1.99
N TRP A 142 -12.80 8.37 3.28
CA TRP A 142 -14.18 8.18 3.74
C TRP A 142 -15.16 9.16 3.07
N THR A 143 -14.74 10.40 2.85
CA THR A 143 -15.53 11.41 2.11
C THR A 143 -15.78 11.02 0.63
N HIS A 144 -14.97 10.13 0.06
CA HIS A 144 -14.99 9.77 -1.35
C HIS A 144 -15.28 8.28 -1.62
N ARG A 145 -15.50 7.46 -0.59
CA ARG A 145 -15.60 6.00 -0.72
C ARG A 145 -16.70 5.58 -1.69
N GLU A 146 -17.86 6.23 -1.66
CA GLU A 146 -18.98 5.94 -2.57
C GLU A 146 -18.59 6.10 -4.06
N GLN A 147 -17.63 6.96 -4.37
CA GLN A 147 -17.14 7.17 -5.74
C GLN A 147 -16.16 6.07 -6.18
N LEU A 148 -15.59 5.33 -5.22
CA LEU A 148 -14.64 4.25 -5.45
C LEU A 148 -15.32 2.90 -5.64
N ILE A 149 -16.48 2.68 -5.01
CA ILE A 149 -17.27 1.43 -5.13
C ILE A 149 -17.59 1.09 -6.60
N PRO A 150 -18.05 2.02 -7.46
CA PRO A 150 -18.27 1.74 -8.87
C PRO A 150 -17.02 1.23 -9.60
N LEU A 151 -15.81 1.68 -9.21
CA LEU A 151 -14.56 1.19 -9.81
C LEU A 151 -14.30 -0.28 -9.46
N GLY A 152 -14.68 -0.70 -8.25
CA GLY A 152 -14.66 -2.10 -7.83
C GLY A 152 -15.63 -2.95 -8.64
N HIS A 153 -16.88 -2.48 -8.80
CA HIS A 153 -17.85 -3.15 -9.69
C HIS A 153 -17.39 -3.21 -11.15
N MET A 154 -16.79 -2.14 -11.67
CA MET A 154 -16.20 -2.17 -13.02
C MET A 154 -15.05 -3.18 -13.15
N GLN A 155 -14.37 -3.50 -12.05
CA GLN A 155 -13.27 -4.45 -12.04
C GLN A 155 -13.73 -5.90 -11.92
N PHE A 156 -14.71 -6.19 -11.07
CA PHE A 156 -15.11 -7.55 -10.72
C PHE A 156 -16.52 -7.96 -11.16
N GLY A 157 -17.34 -7.01 -11.64
CA GLY A 157 -18.71 -7.29 -12.06
C GLY A 157 -19.53 -7.91 -10.93
N ASP A 158 -20.19 -9.03 -11.24
CA ASP A 158 -21.02 -9.80 -10.29
C ASP A 158 -20.20 -10.49 -9.20
N GLU A 159 -18.88 -10.60 -9.38
CA GLU A 159 -17.95 -11.16 -8.39
C GLU A 159 -17.45 -10.11 -7.40
N TYR A 160 -17.93 -8.86 -7.44
CA TYR A 160 -17.53 -7.83 -6.50
C TYR A 160 -17.86 -8.22 -5.05
N GLY A 161 -16.83 -8.26 -4.21
CA GLY A 161 -16.93 -8.63 -2.79
C GLY A 161 -16.83 -7.45 -1.82
N GLY A 162 -16.18 -6.35 -2.22
CA GLY A 162 -16.04 -5.16 -1.39
C GLY A 162 -14.91 -4.24 -1.83
N THR A 163 -14.76 -3.11 -1.15
CA THR A 163 -13.68 -2.14 -1.38
C THR A 163 -13.23 -1.58 -0.04
N GLY A 164 -12.06 -2.03 0.40
CA GLY A 164 -11.34 -1.43 1.53
C GLY A 164 -10.26 -0.46 1.05
N ALA A 165 -9.37 -0.06 1.96
CA ALA A 165 -8.18 0.73 1.65
C ALA A 165 -7.07 0.61 2.70
N TYR A 166 -5.86 1.02 2.32
CA TYR A 166 -4.79 1.31 3.25
C TYR A 166 -4.17 2.67 2.99
N VAL A 167 -3.53 3.23 4.01
CA VAL A 167 -2.70 4.43 3.89
C VAL A 167 -1.29 4.12 4.35
N LEU A 168 -0.29 4.66 3.65
CA LEU A 168 1.10 4.57 4.08
C LEU A 168 1.51 5.86 4.77
N SER A 169 2.07 5.75 5.97
CA SER A 169 2.66 6.85 6.73
C SER A 169 4.16 6.59 6.84
N VAL A 170 4.97 7.48 6.26
CA VAL A 170 6.41 7.24 6.11
C VAL A 170 7.22 8.26 6.86
N ASP A 171 7.99 7.80 7.84
CA ASP A 171 9.05 8.61 8.43
C ASP A 171 10.32 8.51 7.57
N PHE A 172 10.69 9.63 6.96
CA PHE A 172 11.89 9.74 6.14
C PHE A 172 13.15 10.05 6.95
N ASN A 173 13.06 10.27 8.27
CA ASN A 173 14.21 10.53 9.10
C ASN A 173 14.90 9.20 9.47
N PRO A 174 16.09 8.90 8.91
CA PRO A 174 16.79 7.65 9.17
C PRO A 174 17.30 7.53 10.62
N ASN A 175 17.31 8.64 11.37
CA ASN A 175 17.82 8.69 12.74
C ASN A 175 16.71 8.70 13.79
N THR A 176 15.43 8.64 13.40
CA THR A 176 14.33 8.58 14.37
C THR A 176 14.47 7.33 15.24
N ARG A 177 14.48 7.55 16.56
CA ARG A 177 14.58 6.51 17.59
C ARG A 177 13.24 6.19 18.27
N VAL A 178 12.21 6.99 18.01
CA VAL A 178 10.91 6.90 18.68
C VAL A 178 9.95 5.96 17.98
N ASP A 179 9.08 5.34 18.77
CA ASP A 179 8.02 4.43 18.31
C ASP A 179 6.83 5.19 17.71
N LEU A 180 5.86 4.44 17.18
CA LEU A 180 4.75 4.86 16.32
C LEU A 180 4.03 6.17 16.71
N GLY A 181 3.99 6.51 18.00
CA GLY A 181 3.28 7.69 18.54
C GLY A 181 3.92 9.06 18.24
N GLU A 182 5.17 9.13 17.80
CA GLU A 182 5.88 10.41 17.53
C GLU A 182 6.26 10.62 16.06
N MET A 183 5.54 9.99 15.12
CA MET A 183 5.73 10.19 13.68
C MET A 183 5.24 11.58 13.19
N ALA A 184 5.49 12.65 13.94
CA ALA A 184 5.11 14.03 13.64
C ALA A 184 5.66 14.54 12.28
N ASN A 185 6.72 13.89 11.80
CA ASN A 185 7.35 14.18 10.51
C ASN A 185 6.97 13.21 9.40
N ALA A 186 6.06 12.27 9.65
CA ALA A 186 5.67 11.33 8.62
C ALA A 186 4.96 12.02 7.47
N ILE A 187 5.24 11.51 6.28
CA ILE A 187 4.64 11.94 5.04
C ILE A 187 3.64 10.87 4.63
N LEU A 188 2.39 11.28 4.45
CA LEU A 188 1.33 10.40 4.01
C LEU A 188 1.41 10.19 2.50
N TYR A 189 1.31 8.93 2.10
CA TYR A 189 1.09 8.52 0.71
C TYR A 189 -0.43 8.57 0.41
N PRO A 190 -0.86 8.79 -0.86
CA PRO A 190 -2.28 8.75 -1.18
C PRO A 190 -2.91 7.44 -0.68
N VAL A 191 -4.08 7.55 -0.04
CA VAL A 191 -4.86 6.38 0.37
C VAL A 191 -5.11 5.50 -0.84
N LYS A 192 -4.86 4.19 -0.70
CA LYS A 192 -4.97 3.22 -1.78
C LYS A 192 -6.24 2.40 -1.60
N PRO A 193 -7.26 2.60 -2.45
CA PRO A 193 -8.41 1.73 -2.50
C PRO A 193 -7.98 0.33 -2.95
N VAL A 194 -8.56 -0.68 -2.31
CA VAL A 194 -8.30 -2.08 -2.58
C VAL A 194 -9.65 -2.77 -2.81
N PRO A 195 -10.16 -2.77 -4.06
CA PRO A 195 -11.33 -3.57 -4.38
C PRO A 195 -10.94 -5.05 -4.37
N PHE A 196 -11.86 -5.90 -3.92
CA PHE A 196 -11.69 -7.35 -3.89
C PHE A 196 -12.95 -8.08 -4.35
N ASP A 197 -12.77 -9.34 -4.78
CA ASP A 197 -13.85 -10.21 -5.24
C ASP A 197 -14.41 -11.07 -4.11
N LYS A 198 -15.55 -11.72 -4.34
CA LYS A 198 -16.22 -12.63 -3.40
C LYS A 198 -15.31 -13.76 -2.93
N MET A 199 -14.55 -14.36 -3.86
CA MET A 199 -13.57 -15.40 -3.53
C MET A 199 -12.57 -14.93 -2.47
N ARG A 200 -12.05 -13.70 -2.57
CA ARG A 200 -11.18 -13.11 -1.55
C ARG A 200 -11.94 -12.77 -0.27
N ALA A 201 -13.17 -12.26 -0.36
CA ALA A 201 -13.98 -11.94 0.81
C ALA A 201 -14.28 -13.19 1.68
N GLU A 202 -14.40 -14.36 1.05
CA GLU A 202 -14.71 -15.65 1.68
C GLU A 202 -13.45 -16.49 1.97
N ALA A 203 -12.26 -15.96 1.67
CA ALA A 203 -11.03 -16.70 1.88
C ALA A 203 -10.73 -16.91 3.37
N HIS A 204 -10.03 -18.00 3.70
CA HIS A 204 -9.53 -18.18 5.06
C HIS A 204 -8.39 -17.17 5.31
N PRO A 205 -8.45 -16.37 6.38
CA PRO A 205 -7.40 -15.41 6.66
C PRO A 205 -6.12 -16.16 7.04
N ALA A 206 -4.99 -15.71 6.49
CA ALA A 206 -3.69 -16.23 6.91
C ALA A 206 -3.46 -15.86 8.39
N PRO A 207 -2.94 -16.79 9.21
CA PRO A 207 -2.58 -16.47 10.59
C PRO A 207 -1.47 -15.41 10.59
N ARG A 208 -1.47 -14.51 11.58
CA ARG A 208 -0.38 -13.55 11.82
C ARG A 208 -0.02 -12.69 10.57
N PRO A 209 -0.98 -11.92 10.01
CA PRO A 209 -0.76 -11.15 8.78
C PRO A 209 0.30 -10.06 8.94
N TYR A 210 0.45 -9.50 10.13
CA TYR A 210 1.47 -8.50 10.44
C TYR A 210 2.89 -9.08 10.28
N GLN A 211 3.17 -10.20 10.94
CA GLN A 211 4.47 -10.88 10.86
C GLN A 211 4.78 -11.34 9.44
N THR A 212 3.75 -11.79 8.72
CA THR A 212 3.82 -12.15 7.30
C THR A 212 4.25 -10.95 6.46
N LEU A 213 3.60 -9.80 6.63
CA LEU A 213 3.95 -8.56 5.90
C LEU A 213 5.36 -8.10 6.26
N GLU A 214 5.69 -8.04 7.55
CA GLU A 214 7.01 -7.63 8.04
C GLU A 214 8.12 -8.46 7.39
N ARG A 215 7.98 -9.79 7.39
CA ARG A 215 8.95 -10.71 6.78
C ARG A 215 9.12 -10.46 5.28
N ILE A 216 8.01 -10.29 4.55
CA ILE A 216 8.04 -10.02 3.10
C ILE A 216 8.78 -8.71 2.81
N LEU A 217 8.46 -7.64 3.53
CA LEU A 217 9.08 -6.33 3.32
C LEU A 217 10.57 -6.36 3.70
N ALA A 218 10.94 -7.01 4.80
CA ALA A 218 12.33 -7.19 5.22
C ALA A 218 13.15 -8.03 4.21
N ALA A 219 12.54 -9.08 3.66
CA ALA A 219 13.16 -9.93 2.65
C ALA A 219 13.21 -9.27 1.26
N GLY A 220 12.47 -8.17 1.04
CA GLY A 220 12.35 -7.53 -0.28
C GLY A 220 11.58 -8.39 -1.28
N GLU A 221 10.74 -9.30 -0.79
CA GLU A 221 10.01 -10.25 -1.62
C GLU A 221 8.71 -9.65 -2.16
N ARG A 222 8.21 -10.20 -3.26
CA ARG A 222 6.80 -10.01 -3.66
C ARG A 222 5.98 -11.16 -3.12
N LEU A 223 4.83 -10.84 -2.54
CA LEU A 223 3.87 -11.86 -2.15
C LEU A 223 3.42 -12.65 -3.38
N LYS A 224 3.70 -13.96 -3.37
CA LYS A 224 3.17 -14.91 -4.35
C LYS A 224 1.80 -15.37 -3.86
N PHE A 225 0.76 -15.18 -4.66
CA PHE A 225 -0.55 -15.74 -4.37
C PHE A 225 -0.46 -17.27 -4.37
N CYS A 226 -0.98 -17.95 -3.33
CA CYS A 226 -1.34 -19.35 -3.53
C CYS A 226 -2.67 -19.39 -4.27
N CYS A 227 -2.71 -20.10 -5.38
CA CYS A 227 -3.90 -20.35 -6.16
C CYS A 227 -4.88 -21.34 -5.50
N GLY A 228 -4.63 -21.73 -4.24
CA GLY A 228 -5.11 -23.00 -3.70
C GLY A 228 -4.45 -24.18 -4.45
N LYS A 229 -4.68 -25.42 -4.03
CA LYS A 229 -4.32 -26.57 -4.87
C LYS A 229 -5.16 -26.50 -6.14
N VAL A 230 -4.61 -25.95 -7.22
CA VAL A 230 -5.20 -26.09 -8.55
C VAL A 230 -5.18 -27.59 -8.86
N PRO A 231 -6.35 -28.23 -9.10
CA PRO A 231 -6.40 -29.65 -9.42
C PRO A 231 -5.45 -29.96 -10.59
N GLY A 232 -4.51 -30.89 -10.38
CA GLY A 232 -3.53 -31.30 -11.39
C GLY A 232 -2.15 -30.62 -11.35
N MET A 233 -1.91 -29.63 -10.48
CA MET A 233 -0.54 -29.10 -10.26
C MET A 233 0.17 -29.76 -9.07
N PRO A 234 1.41 -30.26 -9.22
CA PRO A 234 2.13 -30.99 -8.17
C PRO A 234 2.68 -30.11 -7.03
N LYS A 235 2.77 -28.78 -7.20
CA LYS A 235 3.24 -27.81 -6.18
C LYS A 235 2.36 -26.56 -6.22
N CYS A 236 2.02 -25.95 -5.06
CA CYS A 236 1.34 -24.65 -5.09
C CYS A 236 2.27 -23.57 -5.65
N CYS A 237 1.72 -22.65 -6.46
CA CYS A 237 2.41 -21.47 -7.00
C CYS A 237 3.06 -20.56 -5.94
N CYS A 238 2.63 -20.63 -4.67
CA CYS A 238 3.26 -19.92 -3.56
C CYS A 238 4.53 -20.60 -3.02
N GLY A 239 4.83 -21.84 -3.43
CA GLY A 239 5.93 -22.64 -2.89
C GLY A 239 5.67 -23.25 -1.51
N GLY A 240 4.41 -23.24 -1.03
CA GLY A 240 4.01 -23.79 0.27
C GLY A 240 4.01 -22.77 1.42
N TRP A 241 4.76 -21.67 1.30
CA TRP A 241 5.01 -20.71 2.40
C TRP A 241 3.75 -20.06 3.02
N THR A 242 2.65 -19.95 2.27
CA THR A 242 1.39 -19.36 2.78
C THR A 242 0.53 -20.33 3.59
N HIS A 243 0.94 -21.61 3.68
CA HIS A 243 0.17 -22.70 4.31
C HIS A 243 1.01 -23.59 5.23
N HIS A 244 2.32 -23.33 5.33
CA HIS A 244 3.11 -23.96 6.38
C HIS A 244 2.73 -23.27 7.69
N ASP A 245 2.15 -24.03 8.61
CA ASP A 245 2.20 -23.69 10.01
C ASP A 245 3.68 -23.45 10.34
N VAL A 246 3.97 -22.25 10.84
CA VAL A 246 5.31 -21.94 11.32
C VAL A 246 5.50 -22.86 12.52
N ASP A 247 6.25 -23.95 12.34
CA ASP A 247 6.67 -24.79 13.46
C ASP A 247 7.34 -23.88 14.49
N VAL A 248 6.84 -23.97 15.72
CA VAL A 248 7.14 -23.07 16.83
C VAL A 248 8.61 -23.19 17.29
N ASP A 249 9.35 -24.12 16.70
CA ASP A 249 10.68 -24.55 17.14
C ASP A 249 11.85 -23.95 16.33
N ASP A 250 11.59 -23.16 15.27
CA ASP A 250 12.65 -22.55 14.43
C ASP A 250 12.97 -21.08 14.77
N ILE A 251 12.68 -20.65 16.01
CA ILE A 251 13.17 -19.39 16.56
C ILE A 251 14.11 -19.71 17.74
N ASP A 252 15.37 -19.99 17.41
CA ASP A 252 16.52 -19.83 18.30
C ASP A 252 17.25 -18.51 18.01
#